data_AF-A0A8S9DQ17-F1
#
_entry.id   AF-A0A8S9DQ17-F1
#
_cell.length_a   1.000
_cell.length_b   1.000
_cell.length_c   1.000
_cell.angle_alpha   90.00
_cell.angle_beta   90.00
_cell.angle_gamma   90.00
#
_symmetry.space_group_name_H-M   'P 1'
#
loop_
_entity.id
_entity.type
_entity.pdbx_description
1 polymer ?
#
loop_
_entity_poly.entity_id
_entity_poly.type
_entity_poly.pdbx_seq_one_letter_code
_entity_poly.pdbx_strand_id
1 'polypeptide(L)'
;MDSLYHHSLRIIKQSQSKSGAYIACPNFPTYHYCWLRDGSFIAHAMDTAGEYVSAESFFRWVGRTVQKFGYKVEEVKRRLDAGLQLGKDDLLHTRYTLDGEEVTVDDTWGNFQIDGYGTWLWALGEHVHRTGDTAILQELSEPIEITLHYLQLVWMLPNYDCWEEHPEFLHPYSLATVYAGFQS
;
A
#
# COMPACT_ATOMS: atom_id res chain seq x y z
N MET A 1 7.82 9.88 -33.08
CA MET A 1 6.82 9.98 -32.00
C MET A 1 7.32 9.12 -30.85
N ASP A 2 7.23 9.63 -29.63
CA ASP A 2 7.48 8.81 -28.43
C ASP A 2 6.42 7.70 -28.39
N SER A 3 6.83 6.44 -28.15
CA SER A 3 5.85 5.34 -28.07
C SER A 3 5.04 5.49 -26.78
N LEU A 4 3.82 4.94 -26.74
CA LEU A 4 3.02 4.94 -25.51
C LEU A 4 3.80 4.33 -24.34
N TYR A 5 4.58 3.28 -24.61
CA TYR A 5 5.44 2.63 -23.61
C TYR A 5 6.47 3.60 -22.99
N HIS A 6 7.29 4.26 -23.81
CA HIS A 6 8.30 5.20 -23.32
C HIS A 6 7.67 6.45 -22.68
N HIS A 7 6.54 6.89 -23.22
CA HIS A 7 5.77 8.00 -22.68
C HIS A 7 5.24 7.70 -21.27
N SER A 8 4.69 6.51 -21.05
CA SER A 8 4.22 6.05 -19.73
C SER A 8 5.34 6.02 -18.69
N LEU A 9 6.48 5.40 -19.03
CA LEU A 9 7.64 5.33 -18.12
C LEU A 9 8.12 6.73 -17.72
N ARG A 10 8.16 7.66 -18.69
CA ARG A 10 8.57 9.03 -18.42
C ARG A 10 7.59 9.75 -17.48
N ILE A 11 6.28 9.62 -17.70
CA ILE A 11 5.28 10.27 -16.82
C ILE A 11 5.35 9.72 -15.40
N ILE A 12 5.42 8.40 -15.24
CA ILE A 12 5.51 7.75 -13.93
C ILE A 12 6.74 8.27 -13.18
N LYS A 13 7.92 8.25 -13.81
CA LYS A 13 9.16 8.75 -13.19
C LYS A 13 9.13 10.25 -12.87
N GLN A 14 8.55 11.06 -13.75
CA GLN A 14 8.43 12.50 -13.52
C GLN A 14 7.44 12.84 -12.40
N SER A 15 6.49 11.95 -12.13
CA SER A 15 5.43 12.14 -11.13
C SER A 15 5.73 11.44 -9.81
N GLN A 16 6.71 10.53 -9.76
CA GLN A 16 7.17 9.94 -8.51
C GLN A 16 7.77 11.01 -7.60
N SER A 17 7.35 11.03 -6.34
CA SER A 17 7.85 11.98 -5.36
C SER A 17 9.31 11.67 -5.01
N LYS A 18 10.01 12.67 -4.45
CA LYS A 18 11.38 12.49 -3.94
C LYS A 18 11.46 11.51 -2.76
N SER A 19 10.36 11.32 -2.04
CA SER A 19 10.25 10.34 -0.95
C SER A 19 10.06 8.91 -1.49
N GLY A 20 9.76 8.73 -2.78
CA GLY A 20 9.55 7.44 -3.44
C GLY A 20 8.08 7.10 -3.72
N ALA A 21 7.13 7.89 -3.20
CA ALA A 21 5.70 7.68 -3.42
C ALA A 21 5.30 7.88 -4.89
N TYR A 22 4.42 7.03 -5.40
CA TYR A 22 3.74 7.27 -6.67
C TYR A 22 2.45 8.05 -6.41
N ILE A 23 2.38 9.28 -6.89
CA ILE A 23 1.14 10.07 -6.84
C ILE A 23 0.07 9.43 -7.73
N ALA A 24 -1.14 9.27 -7.22
CA ALA A 24 -2.24 8.68 -7.98
C ALA A 24 -2.60 9.53 -9.22
N CYS A 25 -2.68 10.85 -9.04
CA CYS A 25 -2.99 11.75 -10.16
C CYS A 25 -2.40 13.15 -9.96
N PRO A 26 -1.33 13.54 -10.67
CA PRO A 26 -0.67 14.82 -10.44
C PRO A 26 -1.49 16.04 -10.90
N ASN A 27 -2.46 15.86 -11.79
CA ASN A 27 -3.30 16.94 -12.33
C ASN A 27 -4.71 16.98 -11.74
N PHE A 28 -4.99 16.19 -10.70
CA PHE A 28 -6.27 16.21 -10.00
C PHE A 28 -6.04 16.33 -8.47
N PRO A 29 -6.18 17.54 -7.88
CA PRO A 29 -5.79 17.81 -6.49
C PRO A 29 -6.38 16.86 -5.44
N THR A 30 -7.61 16.38 -5.64
CA THR A 30 -8.25 15.41 -4.73
C THR A 30 -7.45 14.10 -4.63
N TYR A 31 -6.66 13.77 -5.64
CA TYR A 31 -5.85 12.55 -5.76
C TYR A 31 -4.34 12.83 -5.60
N HIS A 32 -3.97 13.94 -4.94
CA HIS A 32 -2.58 14.27 -4.58
C HIS A 32 -2.05 13.44 -3.39
N TYR A 33 -2.37 12.15 -3.40
CA TYR A 33 -1.96 11.18 -2.39
C TYR A 33 -1.38 9.94 -3.06
N CYS A 34 -0.78 9.08 -2.25
CA CYS A 34 -0.29 7.78 -2.66
C CYS A 34 -1.16 6.70 -2.03
N TRP A 35 -1.76 5.87 -2.86
CA TRP A 35 -2.43 4.63 -2.45
C TRP A 35 -1.44 3.48 -2.60
N LEU A 36 -1.41 2.59 -1.60
CA LEU A 36 -0.56 1.41 -1.68
C LEU A 36 -0.98 0.50 -2.84
N ARG A 37 -2.29 0.39 -3.12
CA ARG A 37 -2.83 -0.37 -4.26
C ARG A 37 -2.24 0.11 -5.59
N ASP A 38 -2.48 1.37 -5.93
CA ASP A 38 -2.03 1.99 -7.18
C ASP A 38 -0.51 1.94 -7.31
N GLY A 39 0.19 2.34 -6.24
CA GLY A 39 1.65 2.37 -6.21
C GLY A 39 2.28 0.99 -6.39
N SER A 40 1.65 -0.08 -5.87
CA SER A 40 2.17 -1.45 -6.01
C SER A 40 2.05 -1.98 -7.44
N PHE A 41 0.94 -1.71 -8.13
CA PHE A 41 0.82 -2.05 -9.55
C PHE A 41 1.78 -1.21 -10.42
N ILE A 42 1.97 0.07 -10.08
CA ILE A 42 2.96 0.92 -10.75
C ILE A 42 4.37 0.36 -10.53
N ALA A 43 4.74 0.02 -9.29
CA ALA A 43 6.04 -0.55 -8.96
C ALA A 43 6.31 -1.85 -9.74
N HIS A 44 5.35 -2.77 -9.78
CA HIS A 44 5.46 -4.01 -10.56
C HIS A 44 5.61 -3.75 -12.08
N ALA A 45 4.91 -2.74 -12.61
CA ALA A 45 5.06 -2.35 -14.01
C ALA A 45 6.46 -1.74 -14.29
N MET A 46 6.96 -0.92 -13.36
CA MET A 46 8.31 -0.34 -13.44
C MET A 46 9.39 -1.41 -13.35
N ASP A 47 9.23 -2.41 -12.47
CA ASP A 47 10.08 -3.60 -12.41
C ASP A 47 10.09 -4.38 -13.72
N THR A 48 8.91 -4.62 -14.29
CA THR A 48 8.78 -5.31 -15.58
C THR A 48 9.45 -4.54 -16.72
N ALA A 49 9.52 -3.21 -16.62
CA ALA A 49 10.20 -2.33 -17.56
C ALA A 49 11.72 -2.17 -17.30
N GLY A 50 12.26 -2.75 -16.22
CA GLY A 50 13.66 -2.63 -15.83
C GLY A 50 14.00 -1.36 -15.04
N GLU A 51 13.01 -0.61 -14.58
CA GLU A 51 13.15 0.64 -13.80
C GLU A 51 13.18 0.34 -12.29
N TYR A 52 14.04 -0.60 -11.87
CA TYR A 52 14.09 -1.16 -10.51
C TYR A 52 14.27 -0.10 -9.42
N VAL A 53 15.15 0.88 -9.64
CA VAL A 53 15.40 1.97 -8.66
C VAL A 53 14.12 2.77 -8.36
N SER A 54 13.24 2.93 -9.36
CA SER A 54 11.95 3.61 -9.17
C SER A 54 11.03 2.75 -8.31
N ALA A 55 10.91 1.45 -8.60
CA ALA A 55 10.08 0.52 -7.85
C ALA A 55 10.57 0.36 -6.39
N GLU A 56 11.87 0.16 -6.18
CA GLU A 56 12.46 0.07 -4.85
C GLU A 56 12.23 1.33 -4.00
N SER A 57 12.28 2.51 -4.63
CA SER A 57 11.99 3.77 -3.93
C SER A 57 10.57 3.78 -3.37
N PHE A 58 9.61 3.20 -4.11
CA PHE A 58 8.24 3.02 -3.63
C PHE A 58 8.15 1.98 -2.51
N PHE A 59 8.79 0.81 -2.65
CA PHE A 59 8.76 -0.20 -1.59
C PHE A 59 9.34 0.32 -0.26
N ARG A 60 10.45 1.07 -0.33
CA ARG A 60 11.04 1.75 0.84
C ARG A 60 10.14 2.85 1.39
N TRP A 61 9.41 3.56 0.53
CA TRP A 61 8.43 4.56 0.97
C TRP A 61 7.31 3.90 1.79
N VAL A 62 6.69 2.83 1.26
CA VAL A 62 5.65 2.09 2.00
C VAL A 62 6.20 1.54 3.31
N GLY A 63 7.41 0.97 3.28
CA GLY A 63 8.06 0.44 4.48
C GLY A 63 8.19 1.47 5.60
N ARG A 64 8.70 2.68 5.29
CA ARG A 64 8.79 3.76 6.28
C ARG A 64 7.42 4.22 6.79
N THR A 65 6.42 4.29 5.91
CA THR A 65 5.05 4.66 6.29
C THR A 65 4.43 3.62 7.21
N VAL A 66 4.51 2.33 6.88
CA VAL A 66 3.99 1.24 7.72
C VAL A 66 4.70 1.22 9.07
N GLN A 67 6.03 1.31 9.09
CA GLN A 67 6.80 1.34 10.32
C GLN A 67 6.38 2.50 11.23
N LYS A 68 6.19 3.70 10.66
CA LYS A 68 5.75 4.89 11.40
C LYS A 68 4.40 4.70 12.11
N PHE A 69 3.47 3.97 11.50
CA PHE A 69 2.14 3.72 12.06
C PHE A 69 1.97 2.32 12.66
N GLY A 70 3.05 1.54 12.77
CA GLY A 70 3.03 0.16 13.28
C GLY A 70 2.45 0.04 14.70
N TYR A 71 2.59 1.09 15.52
CA TYR A 71 1.98 1.14 16.85
C TYR A 71 0.45 0.97 16.85
N LYS A 72 -0.24 1.32 15.74
CA LYS A 72 -1.68 1.12 15.60
C LYS A 72 -2.05 -0.36 15.54
N VAL A 73 -1.19 -1.22 14.99
CA VAL A 73 -1.45 -2.66 14.88
C VAL A 73 -1.58 -3.29 16.27
N GLU A 74 -0.73 -2.89 17.22
CA GLU A 74 -0.83 -3.35 18.60
C GLU A 74 -2.10 -2.84 19.31
N GLU A 75 -2.52 -1.61 19.02
CA GLU A 75 -3.77 -1.07 19.56
C GLU A 75 -5.01 -1.76 18.95
N VAL A 76 -4.99 -2.06 17.65
CA VAL A 76 -6.02 -2.84 16.96
C VAL A 76 -6.14 -4.21 17.62
N LYS A 77 -5.02 -4.91 17.83
CA LYS A 77 -4.99 -6.20 18.52
C LYS A 77 -5.63 -6.10 19.91
N ARG A 78 -5.19 -5.13 20.72
CA ARG A 78 -5.69 -4.92 22.09
C ARG A 78 -7.20 -4.71 22.12
N ARG A 79 -7.74 -3.94 21.17
CA ARG A 79 -9.18 -3.67 21.07
C ARG A 79 -9.97 -4.89 20.63
N LEU A 80 -9.48 -5.62 19.62
CA LEU A 80 -10.11 -6.87 19.17
C LEU A 80 -10.15 -7.90 20.30
N ASP A 81 -9.05 -8.09 21.04
CA ASP A 81 -8.98 -9.00 22.20
C ASP A 81 -9.97 -8.60 23.31
N ALA A 82 -10.22 -7.31 23.47
CA ALA A 82 -11.16 -6.76 24.46
C ALA A 82 -12.62 -6.68 23.93
N GLY A 83 -12.89 -7.09 22.69
CA GLY A 83 -14.21 -6.96 22.06
C GLY A 83 -14.67 -5.51 21.86
N LEU A 84 -13.73 -4.57 21.76
CA LEU A 84 -14.00 -3.15 21.55
C LEU A 84 -14.17 -2.84 20.07
N GLN A 85 -15.03 -1.86 19.77
CA GLN A 85 -15.19 -1.36 18.41
C GLN A 85 -13.93 -0.62 17.92
N LEU A 86 -13.62 -0.79 16.64
CA LEU A 86 -12.56 -0.07 15.94
C LEU A 86 -13.18 1.12 15.22
N GLY A 87 -12.62 2.31 15.45
CA GLY A 87 -12.89 3.50 14.67
C GLY A 87 -12.05 3.51 13.39
N LYS A 88 -12.47 4.33 12.41
CA LYS A 88 -11.80 4.44 11.11
C LYS A 88 -10.31 4.78 11.21
N ASP A 89 -9.93 5.64 12.16
CA ASP A 89 -8.55 6.13 12.34
C ASP A 89 -7.75 5.28 13.35
N ASP A 90 -8.37 4.26 13.97
CA ASP A 90 -7.63 3.26 14.75
C ASP A 90 -6.89 2.27 13.85
N LEU A 91 -7.33 2.15 12.59
CA LEU A 91 -6.80 1.26 11.56
C LEU A 91 -5.73 1.97 10.73
N LEU A 92 -4.94 1.19 9.98
CA LEU A 92 -4.02 1.77 9.01
C LEU A 92 -4.79 2.31 7.80
N HIS A 93 -4.40 3.48 7.29
CA HIS A 93 -5.14 4.23 6.28
C HIS A 93 -4.94 3.71 4.86
N THR A 94 -6.00 3.73 4.06
CA THR A 94 -6.01 3.44 2.61
C THR A 94 -4.94 4.21 1.81
N ARG A 95 -4.76 5.50 2.12
CA ARG A 95 -3.89 6.44 1.39
C ARG A 95 -3.11 7.33 2.34
N TYR A 96 -1.98 7.80 1.86
CA TYR A 96 -1.09 8.69 2.61
C TYR A 96 -0.70 9.90 1.77
N THR A 97 -0.28 10.98 2.43
CA THR A 97 0.43 12.06 1.76
C THR A 97 1.68 11.53 1.09
N LEU A 98 2.24 12.27 0.13
CA LEU A 98 3.48 11.84 -0.53
C LEU A 98 4.64 11.71 0.47
N ASP A 99 4.61 12.39 1.60
CA ASP A 99 5.61 12.26 2.67
C ASP A 99 5.33 11.10 3.63
N GLY A 100 4.24 10.35 3.40
CA GLY A 100 3.89 9.18 4.20
C GLY A 100 3.11 9.52 5.47
N GLU A 101 2.41 10.65 5.52
CA GLU A 101 1.53 11.01 6.64
C GLU A 101 0.09 10.53 6.40
N GLU A 102 -0.62 10.23 7.48
CA GLU A 102 -2.04 9.90 7.43
C GLU A 102 -2.89 11.11 7.03
N VAL A 103 -3.94 10.85 6.25
CA VAL A 103 -4.92 11.84 5.84
C VAL A 103 -6.12 11.78 6.78
N THR A 104 -6.24 12.76 7.68
CA THR A 104 -7.29 12.82 8.71
C THR A 104 -8.32 13.94 8.49
N VAL A 105 -8.09 14.80 7.49
CA VAL A 105 -8.91 16.01 7.26
C VAL A 105 -10.22 15.71 6.52
N ASP A 106 -10.31 14.55 5.89
CA ASP A 106 -11.48 14.15 5.09
C ASP A 106 -12.31 13.13 5.86
N ASP A 107 -13.34 13.62 6.56
CA ASP A 107 -14.24 12.77 7.32
C ASP A 107 -15.14 11.88 6.46
N THR A 108 -15.17 12.12 5.15
CA THR A 108 -16.06 11.45 4.19
C THR A 108 -15.41 10.33 3.40
N TRP A 109 -14.08 10.21 3.44
CA TRP A 109 -13.32 9.25 2.63
C TRP A 109 -13.09 7.92 3.38
N GLY A 110 -13.21 6.80 2.65
CA GLY A 110 -13.11 5.44 3.21
C GLY A 110 -11.67 5.06 3.56
N ASN A 111 -11.30 5.19 4.84
CA ASN A 111 -9.92 4.93 5.28
C ASN A 111 -9.60 3.45 5.54
N PHE A 112 -10.60 2.58 5.68
CA PHE A 112 -10.36 1.17 5.94
C PHE A 112 -10.44 0.34 4.66
N GLN A 113 -9.27 0.09 4.08
CA GLN A 113 -9.06 -0.81 2.94
C GLN A 113 -7.80 -1.64 3.21
N ILE A 114 -7.91 -2.95 3.08
CA ILE A 114 -6.80 -3.87 3.40
C ILE A 114 -6.03 -4.30 2.15
N ASP A 115 -6.58 -4.08 0.97
CA ASP A 115 -6.09 -4.63 -0.28
C ASP A 115 -4.75 -4.02 -0.71
N GLY A 116 -4.52 -2.74 -0.41
CA GLY A 116 -3.24 -2.08 -0.69
C GLY A 116 -2.06 -2.74 0.03
N TYR A 117 -2.27 -3.19 1.27
CA TYR A 117 -1.24 -3.87 2.06
C TYR A 117 -0.90 -5.26 1.49
N GLY A 118 -1.93 -6.04 1.13
CA GLY A 118 -1.72 -7.34 0.47
C GLY A 118 -1.03 -7.20 -0.88
N THR A 119 -1.45 -6.20 -1.68
CA THR A 119 -0.85 -5.91 -2.99
C THR A 119 0.60 -5.45 -2.87
N TRP A 120 0.95 -4.69 -1.83
CA TRP A 120 2.32 -4.27 -1.58
C TRP A 120 3.25 -5.44 -1.25
N LEU A 121 2.82 -6.36 -0.37
CA LEU A 121 3.58 -7.58 -0.06
C LEU A 121 3.82 -8.42 -1.32
N TRP A 122 2.77 -8.64 -2.10
CA TRP A 122 2.87 -9.37 -3.37
C TRP A 122 3.86 -8.68 -4.34
N ALA A 123 3.72 -7.37 -4.55
CA ALA A 123 4.58 -6.64 -5.48
C ALA A 123 6.06 -6.64 -5.02
N LEU A 124 6.32 -6.58 -3.72
CA LEU A 124 7.66 -6.70 -3.15
C LEU A 124 8.23 -8.12 -3.37
N GLY A 125 7.42 -9.16 -3.18
CA GLY A 125 7.83 -10.54 -3.49
C GLY A 125 8.18 -10.73 -4.98
N GLU A 126 7.36 -10.18 -5.88
CA GLU A 126 7.63 -10.17 -7.32
C GLU A 126 8.92 -9.42 -7.68
N HIS A 127 9.16 -8.28 -7.03
CA HIS A 127 10.40 -7.52 -7.20
C HIS A 127 11.61 -8.40 -6.87
N VAL A 128 11.62 -9.02 -5.69
CA VAL A 128 12.73 -9.87 -5.23
C VAL A 128 12.91 -11.08 -6.14
N HIS A 129 11.81 -11.72 -6.56
CA HIS A 129 11.87 -12.83 -7.51
C HIS A 129 12.52 -12.42 -8.83
N ARG A 130 12.21 -11.21 -9.31
CA ARG A 130 12.72 -10.68 -10.59
C ARG A 130 14.17 -10.21 -10.51
N THR A 131 14.54 -9.50 -9.46
CA THR A 131 15.86 -8.86 -9.34
C THR A 131 16.88 -9.74 -8.63
N GLY A 132 16.44 -10.69 -7.81
CA GLY A 132 17.28 -11.45 -6.89
C GLY A 132 17.77 -10.62 -5.70
N ASP A 133 17.28 -9.39 -5.50
CA ASP A 133 17.69 -8.53 -4.39
C ASP A 133 17.01 -8.98 -3.08
N THR A 134 17.63 -9.93 -2.39
CA THR A 134 17.16 -10.35 -1.06
C THR A 134 17.50 -9.35 0.04
N ALA A 135 18.34 -8.34 -0.23
CA ALA A 135 18.74 -7.36 0.79
C ALA A 135 17.58 -6.43 1.15
N ILE A 136 16.72 -6.09 0.18
CA ILE A 136 15.52 -5.27 0.44
C ILE A 136 14.54 -5.96 1.41
N LEU A 137 14.48 -7.30 1.42
CA LEU A 137 13.66 -8.04 2.41
C LEU A 137 14.21 -7.90 3.82
N GLN A 138 15.53 -7.87 3.97
CA GLN A 138 16.16 -7.65 5.28
C GLN A 138 15.94 -6.19 5.73
N GLU A 139 16.11 -5.23 4.81
CA GLU A 139 15.84 -3.81 5.02
C GLU A 139 14.39 -3.58 5.48
N LEU A 140 13.43 -4.26 4.85
CA LEU A 140 12.00 -4.08 5.07
C LEU A 140 11.39 -5.13 6.01
N SER A 141 12.21 -5.89 6.74
CA SER A 141 11.74 -6.97 7.63
C SER A 141 10.67 -6.50 8.63
N GLU A 142 10.95 -5.42 9.37
CA GLU A 142 10.01 -4.86 10.35
C GLU A 142 8.66 -4.42 9.71
N PRO A 143 8.61 -3.57 8.66
CA PRO A 143 7.33 -3.21 8.06
C PRO A 143 6.60 -4.39 7.38
N ILE A 144 7.32 -5.40 6.86
CA ILE A 144 6.70 -6.64 6.37
C ILE A 144 6.00 -7.36 7.52
N GLU A 145 6.66 -7.55 8.65
CA GLU A 145 6.09 -8.20 9.85
C GLU A 145 4.88 -7.44 10.38
N ILE A 146 4.95 -6.11 10.47
CA ILE A 146 3.83 -5.24 10.87
C ILE A 146 2.64 -5.45 9.92
N THR A 147 2.89 -5.48 8.61
CA THR A 147 1.83 -5.64 7.60
C THR A 147 1.18 -7.03 7.68
N LEU A 148 1.98 -8.09 7.83
CA LEU A 148 1.49 -9.45 7.99
C LEU A 148 0.64 -9.59 9.26
N HIS A 149 1.11 -9.04 10.39
CA HIS A 149 0.36 -9.05 11.65
C HIS A 149 -0.95 -8.26 11.53
N TYR A 150 -0.91 -7.08 10.91
CA TYR A 150 -2.12 -6.30 10.65
C TYR A 150 -3.15 -7.09 9.86
N LEU A 151 -2.75 -7.65 8.70
CA LEU A 151 -3.64 -8.45 7.87
C LEU A 151 -4.19 -9.67 8.61
N GLN A 152 -3.40 -10.37 9.43
CA GLN A 152 -3.87 -11.49 10.25
C GLN A 152 -5.00 -11.09 11.21
N LEU A 153 -4.94 -9.88 11.77
CA LEU A 153 -5.96 -9.36 12.67
C LEU A 153 -7.24 -8.96 11.94
N VAL A 154 -7.12 -8.37 10.74
CA VAL A 154 -8.23 -7.62 10.12
C VAL A 154 -8.82 -8.24 8.85
N TRP A 155 -8.24 -9.30 8.28
CA TRP A 155 -8.65 -9.80 6.95
C TRP A 155 -10.11 -10.28 6.84
N MET A 156 -10.76 -10.61 7.96
CA MET A 156 -12.19 -10.96 8.01
C MET A 156 -13.10 -9.80 8.44
N LEU A 157 -12.56 -8.61 8.65
CA LEU A 157 -13.38 -7.44 8.94
C LEU A 157 -13.95 -6.85 7.63
N PRO A 158 -15.25 -6.54 7.58
CA PRO A 158 -15.83 -5.78 6.47
C PRO A 158 -15.09 -4.46 6.26
N ASN A 159 -14.76 -4.16 5.01
CA ASN A 159 -13.97 -3.00 4.61
C ASN A 159 -14.44 -2.51 3.24
N TYR A 160 -14.04 -1.30 2.86
CA TYR A 160 -14.39 -0.78 1.54
C TYR A 160 -13.72 -1.61 0.42
N ASP A 161 -14.35 -1.69 -0.74
CA ASP A 161 -13.73 -2.29 -1.91
C ASP A 161 -12.67 -1.37 -2.55
N CYS A 162 -12.07 -1.80 -3.67
CA CYS A 162 -11.06 -1.01 -4.38
C CYS A 162 -11.60 0.28 -5.01
N TRP A 163 -12.93 0.44 -5.09
CA TRP A 163 -13.62 1.64 -5.54
C TRP A 163 -14.05 2.54 -4.39
N GLU A 164 -13.73 2.14 -3.17
CA GLU A 164 -14.08 2.82 -1.94
C GLU A 164 -15.58 2.80 -1.62
N GLU A 165 -16.25 1.72 -2.01
CA GLU A 165 -17.67 1.52 -1.81
C GLU A 165 -17.95 0.31 -0.89
N HIS A 166 -19.18 0.23 -0.39
CA HIS A 166 -19.72 -0.94 0.30
C HIS A 166 -18.88 -1.49 1.47
N PRO A 167 -18.62 -0.69 2.53
CA PRO A 167 -17.83 -1.10 3.69
C PRO A 167 -18.45 -2.25 4.50
N GLU A 168 -19.73 -2.55 4.29
CA GLU A 168 -20.47 -3.60 4.99
C GLU A 168 -20.14 -5.03 4.53
N PHE A 169 -19.38 -5.21 3.44
CA PHE A 169 -19.10 -6.52 2.85
C PHE A 169 -17.63 -6.94 2.92
N LEU A 170 -17.41 -8.23 2.64
CA LEU A 170 -16.10 -8.78 2.32
C LEU A 170 -16.00 -8.92 0.79
N HIS A 171 -14.98 -8.29 0.22
CA HIS A 171 -14.82 -8.20 -1.23
C HIS A 171 -13.83 -9.26 -1.72
N PRO A 172 -14.19 -10.08 -2.73
CA PRO A 172 -13.28 -11.11 -3.26
C PRO A 172 -11.93 -10.57 -3.73
N TYR A 173 -11.91 -9.34 -4.27
CA TYR A 173 -10.67 -8.66 -4.64
C TYR A 173 -9.76 -8.44 -3.43
N SER A 174 -10.27 -7.85 -2.35
CA SER A 174 -9.51 -7.59 -1.12
C SER A 174 -9.04 -8.90 -0.48
N LEU A 175 -9.86 -9.94 -0.48
CA LEU A 175 -9.46 -11.26 0.03
C LEU A 175 -8.34 -11.88 -0.82
N ALA A 176 -8.39 -11.72 -2.14
CA ALA A 176 -7.36 -12.24 -3.05
C ALA A 176 -6.02 -11.54 -2.89
N THR A 177 -6.00 -10.21 -2.67
CA THR A 177 -4.75 -9.48 -2.43
C THR A 177 -4.12 -9.85 -1.09
N VAL A 178 -4.92 -10.06 -0.05
CA VAL A 178 -4.44 -10.58 1.24
C VAL A 178 -3.86 -11.98 1.09
N TYR A 179 -4.57 -12.88 0.40
CA TYR A 179 -4.06 -14.22 0.12
C TYR A 179 -2.72 -14.18 -0.64
N ALA A 180 -2.63 -13.36 -1.68
CA ALA A 180 -1.40 -13.21 -2.46
C ALA A 180 -0.25 -12.68 -1.60
N GLY A 181 -0.49 -11.68 -0.74
CA GLY A 181 0.52 -11.14 0.16
C GLY A 181 1.02 -12.14 1.22
N PHE A 182 0.19 -13.11 1.64
CA PHE A 182 0.64 -14.20 2.52
C PHE A 182 1.39 -15.33 1.81
N GLN A 183 1.25 -15.44 0.48
CA GLN A 183 1.88 -16.51 -0.31
C GLN A 183 3.15 -16.07 -1.05
N SER A 184 3.41 -14.76 -1.14
CA SER A 184 4.56 -14.17 -1.82
C SER A 184 5.88 -14.39 -1.11
#